data_AF-A0A0B1SFM3-F1
#
_entry.id   AF-A0A0B1SFM3-F1
#
_cell.length_a   1.000
_cell.length_b   1.000
_cell.length_c   1.000
_cell.angle_alpha   90.00
_cell.angle_beta   90.00
_cell.angle_gamma   90.00
#
_symmetry.space_group_name_H-M   'P 1'
#
loop_
_entity.id
_entity.type
_entity.pdbx_description
1 polymer ?
#
loop_
_entity_poly.entity_id
_entity_poly.type
_entity_poly.pdbx_seq_one_letter_code
_entity_poly.pdbx_strand_id
1 'polypeptide(L)'
;MGCPAGDLVRLFSTCLSGKERQRHWEKLVEEFYGYLKEEIGDGKMPYTLEQLKESYKRFIPLGSFLAVAMIQAVYKTACSNPDEEQKKKILEDITEKMECLLDDIIFYYERNLKLRREKQSKKECKICDCILNFFFSLLR
;
A
#
# COMPACT_ATOMS: atom_id res chain seq x y z
N MET A 1 14.40 -9.99 -7.88
CA MET A 1 13.29 -10.56 -7.07
C MET A 1 12.26 -9.46 -6.87
N GLY A 2 11.00 -9.70 -7.28
CA GLY A 2 9.90 -8.74 -7.16
C GLY A 2 9.08 -8.93 -5.87
N CYS A 3 8.32 -7.90 -5.49
CA CYS A 3 7.39 -7.95 -4.36
C CYS A 3 5.96 -7.73 -4.92
N PRO A 4 5.06 -8.74 -4.84
CA PRO A 4 3.72 -8.62 -5.41
C PRO A 4 2.95 -7.39 -4.93
N ALA A 5 3.08 -7.03 -3.65
CA ALA A 5 2.47 -5.81 -3.12
C ALA A 5 3.03 -4.53 -3.76
N GLY A 6 4.34 -4.48 -4.00
CA GLY A 6 4.97 -3.34 -4.66
C GLY A 6 4.54 -3.21 -6.11
N ASP A 7 4.44 -4.35 -6.82
CA ASP A 7 3.95 -4.37 -8.21
C ASP A 7 2.48 -3.96 -8.31
N LEU A 8 1.62 -4.42 -7.40
CA LEU A 8 0.21 -4.02 -7.35
C LEU A 8 0.05 -2.53 -7.04
N VAL A 9 0.77 -2.01 -6.05
CA VAL A 9 0.72 -0.57 -5.73
C VAL A 9 1.18 0.25 -6.93
N ARG A 10 2.29 -0.14 -7.58
CA ARG A 10 2.78 0.55 -8.78
C ARG A 10 1.72 0.54 -9.88
N LEU A 11 1.20 -0.64 -10.23
CA LEU A 11 0.20 -0.80 -11.28
C LEU A 11 -1.05 0.04 -11.00
N PHE A 12 -1.63 -0.09 -9.81
CA PHE A 12 -2.87 0.59 -9.47
C PHE A 12 -2.68 2.11 -9.40
N SER A 13 -1.59 2.59 -8.81
CA SER A 13 -1.33 4.03 -8.69
C SER A 13 -1.06 4.70 -10.04
N THR A 14 -0.47 3.99 -11.01
CA THR A 14 -0.19 4.57 -12.33
C THR A 14 -1.35 4.40 -13.32
N CYS A 15 -2.08 3.29 -13.29
CA CYS A 15 -3.03 2.92 -14.36
C CYS A 15 -4.50 3.21 -14.04
N LEU A 16 -4.88 3.44 -12.79
CA LEU A 16 -6.25 3.77 -12.39
C LEU A 16 -6.37 5.23 -11.98
N SER A 17 -7.58 5.81 -12.00
CA SER A 17 -7.83 7.07 -11.28
C SER A 17 -7.65 6.87 -9.78
N GLY A 18 -7.44 7.97 -9.06
CA GLY A 18 -7.27 7.95 -7.61
C GLY A 18 -8.48 7.31 -6.90
N LYS A 19 -9.67 7.77 -7.24
CA LYS A 19 -10.97 7.36 -6.69
C LYS A 19 -11.28 5.89 -6.97
N GLU A 20 -11.11 5.44 -8.22
CA GLU A 20 -11.40 4.05 -8.57
C GLU A 20 -10.47 3.09 -7.85
N ARG A 21 -9.18 3.43 -7.74
CA ARG A 21 -8.25 2.65 -6.92
C ARG A 21 -8.67 2.62 -5.45
N GLN A 22 -8.96 3.77 -4.82
CA GLN A 22 -9.36 3.80 -3.40
C GLN A 22 -10.62 2.98 -3.14
N ARG A 23 -11.58 3.02 -4.08
CA ARG A 23 -12.84 2.29 -3.98
C ARG A 23 -12.69 0.78 -4.21
N HIS A 24 -11.78 0.37 -5.09
CA HIS A 24 -11.74 -1.00 -5.60
C HIS A 24 -10.45 -1.78 -5.31
N TRP A 25 -9.46 -1.20 -4.63
CA TRP A 25 -8.16 -1.85 -4.41
C TRP A 25 -8.28 -3.26 -3.82
N GLU A 26 -9.20 -3.46 -2.87
CA GLU A 26 -9.33 -4.75 -2.19
C GLU A 26 -9.81 -5.84 -3.15
N LYS A 27 -10.85 -5.56 -3.94
CA LYS A 27 -11.33 -6.45 -5.00
C LYS A 27 -10.23 -6.72 -6.03
N LEU A 28 -9.48 -5.71 -6.44
CA LEU A 28 -8.40 -5.88 -7.41
C LEU A 28 -7.27 -6.78 -6.88
N VAL A 29 -6.94 -6.70 -5.58
CA VAL A 29 -5.98 -7.60 -4.93
C VAL A 29 -6.53 -9.03 -4.89
N GLU A 30 -7.82 -9.20 -4.63
CA GLU A 30 -8.48 -10.51 -4.62
C GLU A 30 -8.47 -11.19 -6.00
N GLU A 31 -8.83 -10.46 -7.05
CA GLU A 31 -8.80 -10.95 -8.43
C GLU A 31 -7.38 -11.37 -8.84
N PHE A 32 -6.38 -10.53 -8.55
CA PHE A 32 -4.98 -10.87 -8.81
C PHE A 32 -4.53 -12.13 -8.07
N TYR A 33 -4.93 -12.27 -6.80
CA TYR A 33 -4.62 -13.47 -6.01
C TYR A 33 -5.33 -14.72 -6.55
N GLY A 34 -6.52 -14.57 -7.13
CA GLY A 34 -7.25 -15.60 -7.86
C GLY A 34 -6.45 -16.12 -9.05
N TYR A 35 -6.01 -15.23 -9.93
CA TYR A 35 -5.14 -15.60 -11.07
C TYR A 35 -3.86 -16.29 -10.62
N LEU A 36 -3.22 -15.79 -9.56
CA LEU A 36 -2.01 -16.42 -9.02
C LEU A 36 -2.23 -17.85 -8.51
N LYS A 37 -3.39 -18.12 -7.91
CA LYS A 37 -3.77 -19.48 -7.49
C LYS A 37 -3.97 -20.39 -8.68
N GLU A 38 -4.64 -19.92 -9.73
CA GLU A 38 -4.86 -20.68 -10.96
C GLU A 38 -3.53 -21.07 -11.60
N GLU A 39 -2.59 -20.13 -11.70
CA GLU A 39 -1.25 -20.38 -12.26
C GLU A 39 -0.41 -21.34 -11.42
N ILE A 40 -0.58 -21.32 -10.09
CA ILE A 40 0.14 -22.23 -9.17
C ILE A 40 -0.45 -23.66 -9.21
N GLY A 41 -1.72 -23.81 -9.60
CA GLY A 41 -2.41 -25.09 -9.65
C GLY A 41 -2.44 -25.81 -8.30
N ASP A 42 -1.99 -27.06 -8.27
CA ASP A 42 -1.92 -27.88 -7.05
C ASP A 42 -0.76 -27.49 -6.12
N GLY A 43 0.02 -26.47 -6.49
CA GLY A 43 1.11 -25.96 -5.68
C GLY A 43 0.63 -25.25 -4.41
N LYS A 44 1.49 -25.22 -3.39
CA LYS A 44 1.23 -24.46 -2.17
C LYS A 44 1.47 -22.98 -2.41
N MET A 45 0.44 -22.15 -2.14
CA MET A 45 0.59 -20.70 -2.16
C MET A 45 1.69 -20.22 -1.19
N PRO A 46 2.60 -19.33 -1.62
CA PRO A 46 3.68 -18.83 -0.78
C PRO A 46 3.21 -17.86 0.32
N TYR A 47 2.02 -17.30 0.17
CA TYR A 47 1.39 -16.39 1.13
C TYR A 47 -0.14 -16.47 1.02
N THR A 48 -0.83 -16.05 2.07
CA THR A 48 -2.29 -15.94 2.07
C THR A 48 -2.76 -14.63 1.43
N LEU A 49 -4.04 -14.58 1.03
CA LEU A 49 -4.68 -13.35 0.56
C LEU A 49 -4.54 -12.22 1.60
N GLU A 50 -4.76 -12.53 2.88
CA GLU A 50 -4.64 -11.55 3.96
C GLU A 50 -3.22 -11.01 4.12
N GLN A 51 -2.19 -11.86 3.93
CA GLN A 51 -0.80 -11.41 3.90
C GLN A 51 -0.54 -10.46 2.73
N LEU A 52 -1.11 -10.72 1.56
CA LEU A 52 -0.99 -9.85 0.40
C LEU A 52 -1.71 -8.51 0.62
N LYS A 53 -2.97 -8.52 1.09
CA LYS A 53 -3.74 -7.31 1.42
C LYS A 53 -3.01 -6.46 2.46
N GLU A 54 -2.49 -7.08 3.52
CA GLU A 54 -1.73 -6.37 4.55
C GLU A 54 -0.42 -5.80 4.00
N SER A 55 0.27 -6.53 3.12
CA SER A 55 1.49 -6.05 2.47
C SER A 55 1.20 -4.84 1.57
N TYR A 56 0.12 -4.88 0.79
CA TYR A 56 -0.34 -3.75 -0.03
C TYR A 56 -0.57 -2.50 0.82
N LYS A 57 -1.35 -2.61 1.90
CA LYS A 57 -1.64 -1.49 2.83
C LYS A 57 -0.38 -0.93 3.51
N ARG A 58 0.65 -1.76 3.71
CA ARG A 58 1.93 -1.30 4.27
C ARG A 58 2.80 -0.58 3.26
N PHE A 59 2.74 -1.01 2.00
CA PHE A 59 3.58 -0.48 0.95
C PHE A 59 2.99 0.77 0.29
N ILE A 60 1.67 0.95 0.33
CA ILE A 60 1.00 2.04 -0.39
C ILE A 60 1.51 3.45 -0.06
N PRO A 61 1.91 3.83 1.18
CA PRO A 61 2.49 5.16 1.39
C PRO A 61 3.77 5.38 0.59
N LEU A 62 4.66 4.38 0.55
CA LEU A 62 5.91 4.47 -0.20
C LEU A 62 5.64 4.49 -1.70
N GLY A 63 4.78 3.59 -2.19
CA GLY A 63 4.47 3.53 -3.62
C GLY A 63 3.72 4.77 -4.13
N SER A 64 2.80 5.33 -3.34
CA SER A 64 2.13 6.58 -3.67
C SER A 64 3.09 7.77 -3.67
N PHE A 65 4.03 7.83 -2.72
CA PHE A 65 5.10 8.85 -2.73
C PHE A 65 5.94 8.79 -4.02
N LEU A 66 6.33 7.58 -4.44
CA LEU A 66 7.07 7.39 -5.70
C LEU A 66 6.21 7.77 -6.92
N ALA A 67 4.91 7.46 -6.90
CA ALA A 67 4.00 7.86 -7.98
C ALA A 67 3.87 9.38 -8.10
N VAL A 68 3.73 10.09 -6.96
CA VAL A 68 3.70 11.57 -6.94
C VAL A 68 4.96 12.18 -7.56
N ALA A 69 6.14 11.62 -7.27
CA ALA A 69 7.39 12.09 -7.87
C ALA A 69 7.41 11.96 -9.41
N MET A 70 6.68 11.00 -9.97
CA MET A 70 6.59 10.83 -11.43
C MET A 70 5.58 11.77 -12.10
N ILE A 71 4.62 12.32 -11.35
CA ILE A 71 3.55 13.16 -11.91
C ILE A 71 4.10 14.43 -12.56
N GLN A 72 5.21 14.98 -12.09
CA GLN A 72 5.80 16.19 -12.69
C GLN A 72 6.11 16.02 -14.19
N ALA A 73 6.61 14.86 -14.60
CA ALA A 73 6.90 14.59 -16.02
C ALA A 73 5.61 14.49 -16.85
N VAL A 74 4.57 13.89 -16.27
CA VAL A 74 3.24 13.78 -16.90
C VAL A 74 2.61 15.16 -17.05
N TYR A 75 2.67 15.99 -16.00
CA TYR A 75 2.17 17.36 -16.00
C TYR A 75 2.84 18.22 -17.09
N LYS A 76 4.17 18.18 -17.18
CA LYS A 76 4.91 18.93 -18.22
C LYS A 76 4.48 18.53 -19.64
N THR A 77 4.27 17.23 -19.84
CA THR A 77 3.78 16.68 -21.11
C THR A 77 2.35 17.15 -21.40
N ALA A 78 1.46 17.11 -20.40
CA ALA A 78 0.08 17.56 -20.51
C ALA A 78 -0.03 19.04 -20.89
N CYS A 79 0.79 19.91 -20.29
CA CYS A 79 0.83 21.34 -20.59
C CYS A 79 1.30 21.66 -22.01
N SER A 80 1.97 20.71 -22.69
CA SER A 80 2.44 20.86 -24.06
C SER A 80 1.40 20.38 -25.09
N ASN A 81 0.22 19.90 -24.65
CA ASN A 81 -0.85 19.47 -25.54
C ASN A 81 -1.50 20.69 -26.22
N PRO A 82 -1.55 20.75 -27.57
CA PRO A 82 -2.16 21.87 -28.31
C PRO A 82 -3.69 21.88 -28.25
N ASP A 83 -4.33 20.76 -27.90
CA ASP A 83 -5.78 20.68 -27.69
C ASP A 83 -6.11 21.13 -26.25
N GLU A 84 -6.68 22.32 -26.11
CA GLU A 84 -7.01 22.91 -24.81
C GLU A 84 -8.06 22.13 -24.01
N GLU A 85 -9.02 21.47 -24.67
CA GLU A 85 -10.04 20.67 -23.99
C GLU A 85 -9.42 19.38 -23.44
N GLN A 86 -8.61 18.70 -24.25
CA GLN A 86 -7.88 17.52 -23.78
C GLN A 86 -6.88 17.87 -22.68
N LYS A 87 -6.16 18.99 -22.82
CA LYS A 87 -5.23 19.49 -21.80
C LYS A 87 -5.96 19.72 -20.47
N LYS A 88 -7.09 20.42 -20.49
CA LYS A 88 -7.89 20.67 -19.29
C LYS A 88 -8.29 19.36 -18.61
N LYS A 89 -8.83 18.40 -19.36
CA LYS A 89 -9.22 17.09 -18.83
C LYS A 89 -8.04 16.34 -18.21
N ILE A 90 -6.88 16.31 -18.87
CA ILE A 90 -5.68 15.65 -18.33
C ILE A 90 -5.22 16.31 -17.04
N LEU A 91 -5.26 17.64 -16.95
CA LEU A 91 -4.89 18.35 -15.73
C LEU A 91 -5.87 18.06 -14.57
N GLU A 92 -7.17 17.96 -14.85
CA GLU A 92 -8.17 17.53 -13.87
C GLU A 92 -7.90 16.10 -13.36
N ASP A 93 -7.60 15.17 -14.27
CA ASP A 93 -7.24 13.78 -13.93
C ASP A 93 -5.94 13.71 -13.10
N ILE A 94 -4.94 14.55 -13.42
CA ILE A 94 -3.69 14.64 -12.64
C ILE A 94 -3.96 15.17 -11.24
N THR A 95 -4.74 16.24 -11.11
CA THR A 95 -5.06 16.82 -9.80
C THR A 95 -5.82 15.82 -8.93
N GLU A 96 -6.85 15.16 -9.47
CA GLU A 96 -7.60 14.10 -8.77
C GLU A 96 -6.67 12.99 -8.29
N LYS A 97 -5.77 12.53 -9.15
CA LYS A 97 -4.79 11.50 -8.81
C LYS A 97 -3.84 11.98 -7.70
N MET A 98 -3.36 13.22 -7.76
CA MET A 98 -2.47 13.77 -6.72
C MET A 98 -3.17 13.83 -5.36
N GLU A 99 -4.40 14.33 -5.30
CA GLU A 99 -5.20 14.40 -4.07
C GLU A 99 -5.34 13.01 -3.43
N CYS A 100 -5.81 12.03 -4.20
CA CYS A 100 -6.00 10.67 -3.70
C CYS A 100 -4.68 10.01 -3.26
N LEU A 101 -3.57 10.23 -3.97
CA LEU A 101 -2.27 9.67 -3.58
C LEU A 101 -1.76 10.28 -2.28
N LEU A 102 -1.94 11.59 -2.07
CA LEU A 102 -1.57 12.26 -0.83
C LEU A 102 -2.43 11.78 0.35
N ASP A 103 -3.73 11.60 0.13
CA ASP A 103 -4.64 11.02 1.13
C ASP A 103 -4.21 9.62 1.55
N ASP A 104 -3.83 8.75 0.60
CA ASP A 104 -3.34 7.42 0.95
C ASP A 104 -2.07 7.49 1.78
N ILE A 105 -1.13 8.37 1.41
CA ILE A 105 0.14 8.51 2.10
C ILE A 105 -0.14 8.80 3.57
N ILE A 106 -0.97 9.81 3.85
CA ILE A 106 -1.31 10.21 5.22
C ILE A 106 -2.03 9.07 5.94
N PHE A 107 -3.15 8.59 5.38
CA PHE A 107 -3.99 7.60 6.03
C PHE A 107 -3.22 6.30 6.36
N TYR A 108 -2.53 5.73 5.37
CA TYR A 108 -1.82 4.47 5.56
C TYR A 108 -0.52 4.65 6.34
N TYR A 109 0.16 5.80 6.26
CA TYR A 109 1.31 6.08 7.12
C TYR A 109 0.89 6.08 8.59
N GLU A 110 -0.18 6.81 8.95
CA GLU A 110 -0.69 6.89 10.31
C GLU A 110 -1.14 5.52 10.82
N ARG A 111 -1.88 4.76 10.00
CA ARG A 111 -2.25 3.38 10.29
C ARG A 111 -1.01 2.52 10.61
N ASN A 112 0.02 2.59 9.76
CA ASN A 112 1.22 1.79 9.91
C ASN A 112 2.04 2.20 11.14
N LEU A 113 2.05 3.50 11.45
CA LEU A 113 2.69 4.05 12.65
C LEU A 113 1.99 3.54 13.93
N LYS A 114 0.66 3.52 13.96
CA LYS A 114 -0.13 2.96 15.07
C LYS A 114 0.19 1.47 15.28
N LEU A 115 0.16 0.67 14.22
CA LEU A 115 0.50 -0.77 14.28
C LEU A 115 1.93 -1.02 14.77
N ARG A 116 2.89 -0.16 14.40
CA ARG A 116 4.28 -0.27 14.87
C ARG A 116 4.37 -0.01 16.38
N ARG A 117 3.70 1.03 16.88
CA ARG A 117 3.64 1.37 18.31
C ARG A 117 2.99 0.26 19.14
N GLU A 118 1.86 -0.29 18.67
CA GLU A 118 1.18 -1.39 19.35
C GLU A 118 2.05 -2.66 19.44
N LYS A 119 2.80 -2.98 18.39
CA LYS A 119 3.74 -4.11 18.41
C LYS A 119 4.89 -3.90 19.39
N GLN A 120 5.38 -2.67 19.49
CA GLN A 120 6.44 -2.31 20.44
C GLN A 120 5.95 -2.43 21.89
N SER A 121 4.78 -1.86 22.21
CA SER A 121 4.17 -1.97 23.54
C SER A 121 3.92 -3.43 23.96
N LYS A 122 3.42 -4.27 23.04
CA LYS A 122 3.25 -5.71 23.31
C LYS A 122 4.58 -6.42 23.56
N LYS A 123 5.66 -6.01 22.91
CA LYS A 123 7.00 -6.57 23.11
C LYS A 123 7.56 -6.18 24.48
N GLU A 124 7.37 -4.93 24.88
CA GLU A 124 7.76 -4.41 26.20
C GLU A 124 7.00 -5.15 27.32
N CYS A 125 5.68 -5.32 27.19
CA CYS A 125 4.87 -6.10 28.14
C CYS A 125 5.40 -7.53 28.32
N LYS A 126 5.68 -8.24 27.22
CA LYS A 126 6.25 -9.60 27.27
C LYS A 126 7.60 -9.65 27.98
N ILE A 127 8.45 -8.63 27.81
CA ILE A 127 9.74 -8.56 28.50
C ILE A 127 9.52 -8.38 30.01
N CYS A 128 8.62 -7.48 30.41
CA CYS A 128 8.26 -7.30 31.82
C CYS A 128 7.73 -8.59 32.45
N ASP A 129 6.84 -9.31 31.75
CA ASP A 129 6.29 -10.58 32.22
C ASP A 129 7.38 -11.65 32.39
N CYS A 130 8.32 -11.75 31.43
CA CYS A 130 9.45 -12.66 31.53
C CYS A 130 10.36 -12.34 32.72
N ILE A 131 10.65 -11.05 32.95
CA ILE A 131 11.47 -10.60 34.08
C ILE A 131 10.76 -10.92 35.40
N LEU A 132 9.48 -10.62 35.51
CA LEU A 132 8.69 -10.86 36.72
C LEU A 132 8.65 -12.37 37.05
N ASN A 133 8.36 -13.21 36.05
CA ASN A 133 8.34 -14.67 36.21
C ASN A 133 9.71 -15.24 36.62
N PHE A 134 10.81 -14.69 36.07
CA PHE A 134 12.16 -15.10 36.46
C PHE A 134 12.46 -14.76 37.92
N PHE A 135 12.13 -13.55 38.38
CA PHE A 135 12.28 -13.17 39.79
C PHE A 135 11.43 -14.06 40.73
N PHE A 136 10.18 -14.36 40.36
CA PHE A 136 9.36 -15.29 41.12
C PHE A 136 9.93 -16.71 41.18
N SER A 137 10.61 -17.17 40.13
CA SER A 137 11.26 -18.50 40.11
C SER A 137 12.50 -18.59 41.01
N LEU A 138 13.18 -17.47 41.26
CA LEU A 138 14.36 -17.41 42.14
C LEU A 138 14.01 -17.27 43.63
N LEU A 139 12.77 -16.87 43.94
CA LEU A 139 12.26 -16.72 45.31
C LEU A 139 11.56 -17.98 45.83
N ARG A 140 11.65 -19.10 45.10
CA ARG A 140 11.11 -20.42 45.43
C ARG A 140 12.24 -21.42 45.61
#